data_AF-A0A521VL92-F1
#
_entry.id   AF-A0A521VL92-F1
#
_cell.length_a   1.000
_cell.length_b   1.000
_cell.length_c   1.000
_cell.angle_alpha   90.00
_cell.angle_beta   90.00
_cell.angle_gamma   90.00
#
_symmetry.space_group_name_H-M   'P 1'
#
loop_
_entity.id
_entity.type
_entity.pdbx_description
1 polymer ?
#
loop_
_entity_poly.entity_id
_entity_poly.type
_entity_poly.pdbx_seq_one_letter_code
_entity_poly.pdbx_strand_id
1 'polypeptide(L)' 'FGTGFSDEEHDTVGGLVINQLGRLPKRGETLTIDGLRFQVLRADSRRVYTLIVEKPKA' A
#
# COMPACT_ATOMS: atom_id res chain seq x y z
N PHE A 1 -0.11 -8.54 10.11
CA PHE A 1 -0.73 -7.32 10.67
C PHE A 1 -2.13 -7.55 11.25
N GLY A 2 -2.76 -8.73 11.07
CA GLY A 2 -4.09 -9.00 11.62
C GLY A 2 -5.20 -8.20 10.94
N THR A 3 -4.97 -7.80 9.69
CA THR A 3 -5.86 -6.99 8.86
C THR A 3 -6.91 -7.86 8.18
N GLY A 4 -8.05 -7.27 7.83
CA GLY A 4 -9.14 -7.93 7.10
C GLY A 4 -9.20 -7.55 5.63
N PHE A 5 -8.06 -7.28 4.98
CA PHE A 5 -8.03 -7.00 3.54
C PHE A 5 -8.54 -8.21 2.76
N SER A 6 -9.38 -7.97 1.75
CA SER A 6 -9.98 -9.03 0.93
C SER A 6 -8.93 -9.67 0.00
N ASP A 7 -8.76 -10.98 0.10
CA ASP A 7 -7.93 -11.76 -0.82
C ASP A 7 -8.57 -11.91 -2.22
N GLU A 8 -9.89 -11.69 -2.34
CA GLU A 8 -10.59 -11.75 -3.64
C GLU A 8 -10.34 -10.49 -4.49
N GLU A 9 -10.17 -9.34 -3.84
CA GLU A 9 -9.96 -8.05 -4.52
C GLU A 9 -8.48 -7.79 -4.82
N HIS A 10 -7.56 -8.38 -4.03
CA HIS A 10 -6.15 -8.04 -4.05
C HIS A 10 -5.23 -9.26 -3.84
N ASP A 11 -4.48 -9.63 -4.88
CA ASP A 11 -3.49 -10.71 -4.78
C ASP A 11 -2.19 -10.29 -4.05
N THR A 12 -1.89 -8.98 -4.03
CA THR A 12 -0.63 -8.46 -3.50
C THR A 12 -0.81 -7.12 -2.81
N VAL A 13 0.09 -6.81 -1.87
CA VAL A 13 0.11 -5.49 -1.18
C VAL A 13 0.35 -4.35 -2.17
N GLY A 14 1.13 -4.58 -3.23
CA GLY A 14 1.33 -3.58 -4.29
C GLY A 14 0.03 -3.31 -5.06
N GLY A 15 -0.73 -4.36 -5.37
CA GLY A 15 -2.04 -4.28 -5.98
C GLY A 15 -3.05 -3.52 -5.12
N LEU A 16 -3.11 -3.84 -3.83
CA LEU A 16 -3.92 -3.11 -2.84
C LEU A 16 -3.64 -1.60 -2.87
N VAL A 17 -2.36 -1.20 -2.78
CA VAL A 17 -1.98 0.22 -2.79
C VAL A 17 -2.34 0.91 -4.11
N ILE A 18 -2.09 0.26 -5.25
CA ILE A 18 -2.42 0.82 -6.57
C ILE A 18 -3.93 0.97 -6.73
N ASN A 19 -4.70 -0.04 -6.33
CA ASN A 19 -6.16 -0.02 -6.40
C ASN A 19 -6.73 1.12 -5.55
N GLN A 20 -6.28 1.25 -4.30
CA GLN A 20 -6.71 2.31 -3.39
C GLN A 20 -6.41 3.72 -3.93
N LEU A 21 -5.31 3.90 -4.67
CA LEU A 21 -4.93 5.18 -5.27
C LEU A 21 -5.51 5.41 -6.67
N GLY A 22 -6.01 4.37 -7.34
CA GLY A 22 -6.45 4.42 -8.74
C GLY A 22 -5.33 4.70 -9.76
N ARG A 23 -4.07 4.68 -9.34
CA ARG A 23 -2.89 4.94 -10.19
C ARG A 23 -1.61 4.38 -9.55
N LEU A 24 -0.55 4.30 -10.34
CA LEU A 24 0.79 4.02 -9.81
C LEU A 24 1.27 5.17 -8.89
N PRO A 25 1.70 4.85 -7.66
CA PRO A 25 2.24 5.86 -6.75
C PRO A 25 3.69 6.20 -7.08
N LYS A 26 4.13 7.37 -6.65
CA LYS A 26 5.52 7.81 -6.67
C LYS A 26 6.22 7.51 -5.34
N ARG A 27 7.55 7.44 -5.37
CA ARG A 27 8.37 7.35 -4.16
C ARG A 27 8.05 8.52 -3.21
N GLY A 28 7.91 8.21 -1.93
CA GLY A 28 7.60 9.16 -0.87
C GLY A 28 6.11 9.35 -0.63
N GLU A 29 5.23 8.92 -1.54
CA GLU A 29 3.79 8.97 -1.31
C GLU A 29 3.38 8.07 -0.14
N THR A 30 2.38 8.54 0.59
CA THR A 30 1.85 7.86 1.78
C THR A 30 0.35 7.81 1.73
N LEU A 31 -0.21 6.69 2.19
CA LEU A 31 -1.64 6.48 2.30
C LEU A 31 -1.94 5.65 3.55
N THR A 32 -3.17 5.79 4.05
CA THR A 32 -3.66 4.99 5.17
C THR A 32 -4.77 4.09 4.68
N ILE A 33 -4.65 2.79 4.94
CA ILE A 33 -5.67 1.78 4.62
C ILE A 33 -5.93 0.98 5.89
N ASP A 34 -7.19 0.94 6.34
CA ASP A 34 -7.62 0.29 7.58
C ASP A 34 -6.73 0.62 8.79
N GLY A 35 -6.39 1.91 8.92
CA GLY A 35 -5.57 2.43 10.02
C GLY A 35 -4.06 2.17 9.89
N LEU A 36 -3.61 1.33 8.97
CA LEU A 36 -2.19 1.14 8.67
C LEU A 36 -1.69 2.22 7.72
N ARG A 37 -0.56 2.85 8.05
CA ARG A 37 0.10 3.82 7.18
C ARG A 37 1.11 3.10 6.28
N PHE A 38 0.91 3.22 4.98
CA PHE A 38 1.81 2.72 3.94
C PHE A 38 2.61 3.88 3.37
N GLN A 39 3.92 3.71 3.21
CA GLN A 39 4.79 4.67 2.53
C GLN A 39 5.59 3.99 1.44
N VAL A 40 5.55 4.57 0.23
CA VAL A 40 6.27 4.06 -0.93
C VAL A 40 7.75 4.43 -0.82
N LEU A 41 8.59 3.42 -0.56
CA LEU A 41 10.04 3.61 -0.58
C LEU A 41 10.61 3.50 -1.99
N ARG A 42 10.02 2.61 -2.82
CA ARG A 42 10.45 2.40 -4.20
C ARG A 42 9.29 1.97 -5.09
N ALA A 43 9.12 2.68 -6.20
CA ALA A 43 8.23 2.34 -7.31
C ALA A 43 8.87 2.81 -8.63
N ASP A 44 8.47 2.20 -9.74
CA ASP A 44 8.74 2.70 -11.10
C ASP A 44 7.43 2.92 -11.87
N SER A 45 7.53 3.20 -13.17
CA SER A 45 6.37 3.44 -14.04
C SER A 45 5.48 2.21 -14.29
N ARG A 46 5.80 1.06 -13.70
CA ARG A 46 5.05 -0.19 -13.90
C ARG A 46 4.61 -0.84 -12.59
N ARG A 47 5.36 -0.68 -11.49
CA ARG A 47 5.05 -1.37 -10.23
C ARG A 47 5.64 -0.71 -8.99
N VAL A 48 5.09 -1.10 -7.85
CA VAL A 48 5.64 -0.86 -6.50
C VAL A 48 6.61 -1.99 -6.15
N TYR A 49 7.79 -1.64 -5.65
CA TYR A 49 8.80 -2.62 -5.20
C TYR A 49 8.88 -2.73 -3.68
N THR A 50 8.76 -1.61 -2.97
CA THR A 50 9.01 -1.59 -1.53
C THR A 50 8.11 -0.57 -0.86
N LEU A 51 7.43 -1.05 0.18
CA LEU A 51 6.59 -0.29 1.08
C LEU A 51 7.16 -0.43 2.49
N ILE A 52 7.10 0.64 3.27
CA ILE A 52 7.16 0.53 4.73
C ILE A 52 5.73 0.68 5.26
N VAL A 53 5.40 -0.13 6.26
CA VAL A 53 4.06 -0.21 6.84
C VAL A 53 4.17 0.04 8.33
N GLU A 54 3.41 1.02 8.82
CA GLU A 54 3.38 1.42 10.22
C GLU A 54 1.98 1.18 10.78
N LYS A 55 1.93 0.62 11.99
CA LYS A 55 0.68 0.53 12.75
C LYS A 55 0.29 1.90 13.28
N PRO A 56 -1.01 2.18 13.43
CA PRO A 56 -1.44 3.38 14.14
C PRO A 56 -0.86 3.35 15.55
N LYS A 57 -0.36 4.50 16.02
CA LYS A 57 0.08 4.63 17.41
C LYS A 57 -1.16 4.44 18.30
N ALA A 58 -1.03 3.59 19.33
CA ALA A 58 -2.04 3.38 20.35
C ALA A 58 -2.30 4.68 21.14
#